data_AF-A0A9D7F4R2-F1
#
_entry.id   AF-A0A9D7F4R2-F1
#
_cell.length_a   1.000
_cell.length_b   1.000
_cell.length_c   1.000
_cell.angle_alpha   90.00
_cell.angle_beta   90.00
_cell.angle_gamma   90.00
#
_symmetry.space_group_name_H-M   'P 1'
#
loop_
_entity.id
_entity.type
_entity.pdbx_description
1 polymer ?
#
loop_
_entity_poly.entity_id
_entity_poly.type
_entity_poly.pdbx_seq_one_letter_code
_entity_poly.pdbx_strand_id
1 'polypeptide(L)'
;MGSLYFSKENFDDYFYGKGSTYPDLNGGIGILFEQAGVEGHLRATDNGVLPFSFAIRNQVLTALSTLKAANELRIELLEYQQEFYVKAQVEARQGVEKAWVFSSPGDPSRARAFVELLLRHRIEVFEVKAPIQANGLRFEPGASWQVPLEQAQYPLIRTIFESVDQFPDSIFYDISAWTLPLAFQLQYTLLDKNQWKQTGKEDRPIVAAARAANTKVEYSSYAYLLPWTDYYAPKALYLIQQKASAQRSPPSPSPMSGAALSTVEPSSFRCKTRR
;
A
#
# COMPACT_ATOMS: atom_id res chain seq x y z
N MET A 1 -11.08 38.72 -15.86
CA MET A 1 -11.37 37.27 -15.96
C MET A 1 -11.17 36.69 -14.58
N GLY A 2 -12.26 36.50 -13.85
CA GLY A 2 -12.24 36.02 -12.47
C GLY A 2 -13.33 34.98 -12.35
N SER A 3 -12.99 33.83 -11.80
CA SER A 3 -13.95 32.86 -11.33
C SER A 3 -13.60 32.62 -9.86
N LEU A 4 -14.62 32.39 -9.05
CA LEU A 4 -14.46 32.21 -7.62
C LEU A 4 -13.83 30.83 -7.42
N TYR A 5 -12.56 30.81 -7.04
CA TYR A 5 -11.88 29.63 -6.53
C TYR A 5 -11.62 29.91 -5.06
N PHE A 6 -12.08 29.00 -4.20
CA PHE A 6 -11.95 28.99 -2.74
C PHE A 6 -13.23 29.38 -1.98
N SER A 7 -13.91 28.37 -1.42
CA SER A 7 -15.02 28.51 -0.47
C SER A 7 -14.58 28.92 0.95
N LYS A 8 -13.27 29.09 1.20
CA LYS A 8 -12.66 29.23 2.55
C LYS A 8 -12.93 28.06 3.48
N GLU A 9 -13.31 26.90 2.95
CA GLU A 9 -13.32 25.67 3.72
C GLU A 9 -11.87 25.20 3.86
N ASN A 10 -11.35 25.30 5.08
CA ASN A 10 -10.08 24.68 5.45
C ASN A 10 -10.38 23.20 5.74
N PHE A 11 -9.74 22.32 4.99
CA PHE A 11 -9.80 20.89 5.20
C PHE A 11 -8.45 20.42 5.74
N ASP A 12 -8.47 19.58 6.76
CA ASP A 12 -7.26 18.97 7.27
C ASP A 12 -6.86 17.78 6.39
N ASP A 13 -5.64 17.84 5.86
CA ASP A 13 -5.05 16.83 4.99
C ASP A 13 -4.40 15.70 5.83
N TYR A 14 -5.23 14.90 6.51
CA TYR A 14 -4.78 13.76 7.33
C TYR A 14 -4.59 12.45 6.53
N PHE A 15 -5.27 12.29 5.39
CA PHE A 15 -5.22 11.06 4.59
C PHE A 15 -4.16 11.14 3.49
N TYR A 16 -3.04 10.43 3.65
CA TYR A 16 -1.97 10.42 2.64
C TYR A 16 -2.38 9.79 1.29
N GLY A 17 -3.48 9.03 1.23
CA GLY A 17 -4.02 8.52 -0.02
C GLY A 17 -4.79 9.58 -0.83
N LYS A 18 -5.01 10.77 -0.26
CA LYS A 18 -5.52 11.93 -0.98
C LYS A 18 -4.39 12.49 -1.85
N GLY A 19 -4.68 12.73 -3.13
CA GLY A 19 -3.67 13.13 -4.11
C GLY A 19 -2.95 14.44 -3.79
N SER A 20 -3.58 15.36 -3.04
CA SER A 20 -2.95 16.62 -2.60
C SER A 20 -1.97 16.41 -1.45
N THR A 21 -2.23 15.48 -0.54
CA THR A 21 -1.40 15.28 0.67
C THR A 21 -0.11 14.52 0.36
N TYR A 22 -0.12 13.64 -0.64
CA TYR A 22 1.05 12.81 -0.97
C TYR A 22 2.30 13.63 -1.40
N PRO A 23 2.18 14.67 -2.25
CA PRO A 23 3.29 15.60 -2.52
C PRO A 23 3.89 16.24 -1.27
N ASP A 24 3.08 16.63 -0.29
CA ASP A 24 3.54 17.34 0.91
C ASP A 24 4.48 16.47 1.75
N LEU A 25 4.21 15.16 1.83
CA LEU A 25 5.08 14.17 2.48
C LEU A 25 6.41 13.91 1.74
N ASN A 26 6.56 14.45 0.53
CA ASN A 26 7.73 14.31 -0.33
C ASN A 26 8.39 15.68 -0.61
N GLY A 27 8.15 16.69 0.24
CA GLY A 27 8.71 18.03 0.07
C GLY A 27 8.19 18.77 -1.17
N GLY A 28 7.01 18.38 -1.67
CA GLY A 28 6.26 19.09 -2.69
C GLY A 28 5.11 19.88 -2.07
N ILE A 29 4.32 20.51 -2.94
CA ILE A 29 3.09 21.20 -2.54
C ILE A 29 1.96 20.67 -3.42
N GLY A 30 1.00 19.98 -2.81
CA GLY A 30 -0.20 19.54 -3.49
C GLY A 30 -1.34 20.54 -3.32
N ILE A 31 -1.94 20.95 -4.44
CA ILE A 31 -3.10 21.86 -4.43
C ILE A 31 -4.26 21.17 -5.14
N LEU A 32 -5.37 21.03 -4.42
CA LEU A 32 -6.63 20.59 -5.02
C LEU A 32 -7.40 21.82 -5.50
N PHE A 33 -7.63 21.91 -6.80
CA PHE A 33 -8.57 22.88 -7.38
C PHE A 33 -9.91 22.20 -7.56
N GLU A 34 -10.91 22.64 -6.81
CA GLU A 34 -12.27 22.14 -6.96
C GLU A 34 -12.98 22.82 -8.14
N GLN A 35 -13.71 22.00 -8.90
CA GLN A 35 -14.53 22.44 -10.02
C GLN A 35 -15.93 21.85 -9.83
N ALA A 36 -16.95 22.71 -9.91
CA ALA A 36 -18.34 22.25 -9.92
C ALA A 36 -18.55 21.26 -11.08
N GLY A 37 -19.09 20.09 -10.76
CA GLY A 37 -19.36 19.03 -11.74
C GLY A 37 -20.39 19.49 -12.77
N VAL A 38 -20.14 19.17 -14.04
CA VAL A 38 -21.10 19.37 -15.13
C VAL A 38 -21.66 18.01 -15.51
N GLU A 39 -22.92 17.75 -15.16
CA GLU A 39 -23.58 16.46 -15.36
C GLU A 39 -24.07 16.30 -16.82
N GLY A 40 -23.17 16.48 -17.79
CA GLY A 40 -23.46 16.47 -19.23
C GLY A 40 -23.10 17.79 -19.91
N HIS A 41 -23.85 18.18 -20.94
CA HIS A 41 -23.55 19.37 -21.75
C HIS A 41 -23.82 20.71 -21.06
N LEU A 42 -24.92 20.80 -20.32
CA LEU A 42 -25.36 21.99 -19.57
C LEU A 42 -25.93 21.53 -18.24
N ARG A 43 -25.57 22.22 -17.16
CA ARG A 43 -26.15 22.00 -15.82
C ARG A 43 -26.77 23.29 -15.33
N ALA A 44 -28.02 23.24 -14.88
CA ALA A 44 -28.60 24.35 -14.13
C ALA A 44 -27.98 24.40 -12.73
N THR A 45 -27.48 25.57 -12.33
CA THR A 45 -26.97 25.84 -10.98
C THR A 45 -27.66 27.07 -10.44
N ASP A 46 -27.58 27.32 -9.13
CA ASP A 46 -28.14 28.52 -8.49
C ASP A 46 -27.56 29.82 -9.07
N ASN A 47 -26.36 29.74 -9.66
CA ASN A 47 -25.66 30.85 -10.31
C ASN A 47 -25.87 30.90 -11.84
N GLY A 48 -26.84 30.14 -12.36
CA GLY A 48 -27.16 30.06 -13.78
C GLY A 48 -26.69 28.77 -14.44
N VAL A 49 -26.72 28.74 -15.78
CA VAL A 49 -26.37 27.54 -16.56
C VAL A 49 -24.86 27.40 -16.67
N LEU A 50 -24.33 26.27 -16.20
CA LEU A 50 -22.93 25.88 -16.28
C LEU A 50 -22.71 24.96 -17.50
N PRO A 51 -22.05 25.42 -18.58
CA PRO A 51 -21.79 24.58 -19.73
C PRO A 51 -20.55 23.73 -19.56
N PHE A 52 -20.51 22.56 -20.20
CA PHE A 52 -19.34 21.66 -20.16
C PHE A 52 -18.07 22.33 -20.71
N SER A 53 -18.23 23.17 -21.74
CA SER A 53 -17.14 23.97 -22.30
C SER A 53 -16.51 24.92 -21.28
N PHE A 54 -17.27 25.40 -20.28
CA PHE A 54 -16.72 26.18 -19.19
C PHE A 54 -15.83 25.33 -18.30
N ALA A 55 -16.25 24.12 -17.91
CA ALA A 55 -15.42 23.24 -17.08
C ALA A 55 -14.12 22.82 -17.79
N ILE A 56 -14.17 22.52 -19.10
CA ILE A 56 -12.97 22.25 -19.91
C ILE A 56 -12.06 23.48 -19.92
N ARG A 57 -12.60 24.65 -20.29
CA ARG A 57 -11.83 25.91 -20.34
C ARG A 57 -11.19 26.19 -18.99
N ASN A 58 -11.93 25.95 -17.90
CA ASN A 58 -11.45 26.21 -16.58
C ASN A 58 -10.31 25.27 -16.18
N GLN A 59 -10.48 23.96 -16.38
CA GLN A 59 -9.42 22.98 -16.09
C GLN A 59 -8.13 23.32 -16.84
N VAL A 60 -8.24 23.71 -18.12
CA VAL A 60 -7.08 24.13 -18.93
C VAL A 60 -6.45 25.41 -18.39
N LEU A 61 -7.26 26.42 -18.06
CA LEU A 61 -6.76 27.69 -17.52
C LEU A 61 -6.06 27.49 -16.17
N THR A 62 -6.66 26.71 -15.27
CA THR A 62 -6.06 26.34 -13.99
C THR A 62 -4.72 25.67 -14.22
N ALA A 63 -4.64 24.64 -15.05
CA ALA A 63 -3.38 23.94 -15.34
C ALA A 63 -2.29 24.89 -15.88
N LEU A 64 -2.61 25.74 -16.86
CA LEU A 64 -1.65 26.71 -17.41
C LEU A 64 -1.23 27.75 -16.38
N SER A 65 -2.15 28.22 -15.53
CA SER A 65 -1.84 29.17 -14.46
C SER A 65 -0.94 28.55 -13.38
N THR A 66 -1.18 27.30 -13.01
CA THR A 66 -0.34 26.55 -12.06
C THR A 66 1.06 26.36 -12.62
N LEU A 67 1.20 25.98 -13.90
CA LEU A 67 2.52 25.85 -14.54
C LEU A 67 3.28 27.17 -14.58
N LYS A 68 2.59 28.26 -14.92
CA LYS A 68 3.18 29.61 -14.91
C LYS A 68 3.66 29.99 -13.51
N ALA A 69 2.81 29.83 -12.50
CA ALA A 69 3.15 30.12 -11.12
C ALA A 69 4.32 29.27 -10.60
N ALA A 70 4.33 27.96 -10.92
CA ALA A 70 5.43 27.07 -10.54
C ALA A 70 6.77 27.48 -11.17
N ASN A 71 6.77 27.96 -12.41
CA ASN A 71 7.98 28.48 -13.06
C ASN A 71 8.46 29.82 -12.47
N GLU A 72 7.51 30.70 -12.14
CA GLU A 72 7.80 31.97 -11.47
C GLU A 72 8.39 31.74 -10.07
N LEU A 73 7.85 30.77 -9.31
CA LEU A 73 8.27 30.41 -7.95
C LEU A 73 9.33 29.29 -7.90
N ARG A 74 10.02 29.01 -9.00
CA ARG A 74 10.89 27.83 -9.10
C ARG A 74 12.01 27.79 -8.06
N ILE A 75 12.52 28.95 -7.64
CA ILE A 75 13.63 29.03 -6.68
C ILE A 75 13.10 28.69 -5.29
N GLU A 76 12.00 29.33 -4.90
CA GLU A 76 11.33 29.12 -3.63
C GLU A 76 10.86 27.67 -3.46
N LEU A 77 10.32 27.05 -4.52
CA LEU A 77 9.91 25.65 -4.51
C LEU A 77 11.09 24.68 -4.35
N LEU A 78 12.23 24.97 -4.98
CA LEU A 78 13.44 24.16 -4.86
C LEU A 78 14.07 24.31 -3.46
N GLU A 79 14.11 25.52 -2.93
CA GLU A 79 14.56 25.81 -1.57
C GLU A 79 13.67 25.10 -0.54
N TYR A 80 12.35 25.20 -0.69
CA TYR A 80 11.38 24.48 0.14
C TYR A 80 11.65 22.96 0.15
N GLN A 81 11.81 22.35 -1.02
CA GLN A 81 12.08 20.92 -1.13
C GLN A 81 13.42 20.54 -0.49
N GLN A 82 14.46 21.35 -0.69
CA GLN A 82 15.77 21.10 -0.08
C GLN A 82 15.69 21.18 1.45
N GLU A 83 15.07 22.25 1.98
CA GLU A 83 14.89 22.43 3.41
C GLU A 83 14.08 21.31 4.04
N PHE A 84 13.03 20.83 3.36
CA PHE A 84 12.21 19.72 3.82
C PHE A 84 13.07 18.49 4.13
N TYR A 85 13.92 18.07 3.19
CA TYR A 85 14.77 16.90 3.38
C TYR A 85 15.91 17.13 4.39
N VAL A 86 16.44 18.35 4.49
CA VAL A 86 17.42 18.71 5.53
C VAL A 86 16.80 18.60 6.91
N LYS A 87 15.60 19.18 7.11
CA LYS A 87 14.86 19.12 8.39
C LYS A 87 14.53 17.67 8.74
N ALA A 88 14.00 16.91 7.79
CA ALA A 88 13.69 15.49 7.97
C ALA A 88 14.91 14.67 8.44
N GLN A 89 16.10 14.89 7.86
CA GLN A 89 17.32 14.21 8.31
C GLN A 89 17.74 14.62 9.73
N VAL A 90 17.61 15.90 10.08
CA VAL A 90 17.94 16.39 11.43
C VAL A 90 17.01 15.76 12.46
N GLU A 91 15.70 15.77 12.20
CA GLU A 91 14.69 15.15 13.07
C GLU A 91 14.93 13.65 13.25
N ALA A 92 15.19 12.92 12.16
CA ALA A 92 15.49 11.48 12.23
C ALA A 92 16.72 11.17 13.10
N ARG A 93 17.77 12.01 13.01
CA ARG A 93 18.99 11.85 13.83
C ARG A 93 18.75 12.13 15.31
N GLN A 94 17.97 13.16 15.61
CA GLN A 94 17.69 13.61 16.97
C GLN A 94 16.64 12.76 17.68
N GLY A 95 15.76 12.07 16.94
CA GLY A 95 14.73 11.21 17.50
C GLY A 95 15.27 10.13 18.44
N VAL A 96 14.53 9.86 19.53
CA VAL A 96 14.86 8.79 20.49
C VAL A 96 14.81 7.42 19.81
N GLU A 97 13.75 7.22 19.04
CA GLU A 97 13.52 6.00 18.26
C GLU A 97 14.37 5.99 17.00
N LYS A 98 14.84 4.79 16.62
CA LYS A 98 15.80 4.63 15.53
C LYS A 98 15.31 3.77 14.39
N ALA A 99 14.36 2.88 14.63
CA ALA A 99 13.78 2.06 13.58
C ALA A 99 12.36 1.63 13.94
N TRP A 100 11.58 1.30 12.92
CA TRP A 100 10.43 0.41 13.07
C TRP A 100 10.87 -1.04 12.86
N VAL A 101 10.29 -1.98 13.59
CA VAL A 101 10.39 -3.41 13.31
C VAL A 101 9.01 -3.98 13.07
N PHE A 102 8.89 -4.93 12.15
CA PHE A 102 7.63 -5.60 11.87
C PHE A 102 7.81 -7.06 11.46
N SER A 103 6.75 -7.84 11.61
CA SER A 103 6.64 -9.24 11.17
C SER A 103 5.19 -9.57 10.81
N SER A 104 4.99 -10.69 10.11
CA SER A 104 3.65 -11.24 9.85
C SER A 104 3.59 -12.71 10.28
N PRO A 105 3.34 -12.98 11.58
CA PRO A 105 3.24 -14.34 12.07
C PRO A 105 2.14 -15.11 11.33
N GLY A 106 2.49 -16.28 10.80
CA GLY A 106 1.55 -17.17 10.11
C GLY A 106 1.23 -16.82 8.66
N ASP A 107 1.68 -15.67 8.14
CA ASP A 107 1.48 -15.25 6.74
C ASP A 107 2.68 -14.43 6.20
N PRO A 108 3.75 -15.08 5.73
CA PRO A 108 4.90 -14.38 5.16
C PRO A 108 4.55 -13.61 3.87
N SER A 109 3.41 -13.90 3.23
CA SER A 109 3.01 -13.25 1.99
C SER A 109 2.54 -11.81 2.22
N ARG A 110 1.96 -11.49 3.38
CA ARG A 110 1.62 -10.10 3.75
C ARG A 110 2.84 -9.25 4.01
N ALA A 111 3.79 -9.78 4.79
CA ALA A 111 5.04 -9.07 5.03
C ALA A 111 5.80 -8.83 3.73
N ARG A 112 5.82 -9.80 2.80
CA ARG A 112 6.39 -9.61 1.46
C ARG A 112 5.73 -8.47 0.70
N ALA A 113 4.40 -8.46 0.64
CA ALA A 113 3.65 -7.40 -0.06
C ALA A 113 3.90 -6.02 0.58
N PHE A 114 4.04 -5.97 1.90
CA PHE A 114 4.39 -4.74 2.61
C PHE A 114 5.82 -4.28 2.32
N VAL A 115 6.81 -5.19 2.32
CA VAL A 115 8.18 -4.86 1.89
C VAL A 115 8.19 -4.35 0.44
N GLU A 116 7.45 -4.98 -0.49
CA GLU A 116 7.33 -4.48 -1.86
C GLU A 116 6.76 -3.06 -1.92
N LEU A 117 5.77 -2.74 -1.08
CA LEU A 117 5.23 -1.39 -0.97
C LEU A 117 6.32 -0.40 -0.54
N LEU A 118 7.02 -0.68 0.57
CA LEU A 118 8.10 0.17 1.08
C LEU A 118 9.20 0.40 0.03
N LEU A 119 9.62 -0.65 -0.68
CA LEU A 119 10.64 -0.55 -1.73
C LEU A 119 10.18 0.31 -2.92
N ARG A 120 8.89 0.32 -3.29
CA ARG A 120 8.35 1.23 -4.32
C ARG A 120 8.47 2.70 -3.92
N HIS A 121 8.41 2.98 -2.62
CA HIS A 121 8.65 4.30 -2.05
C HIS A 121 10.13 4.60 -1.81
N ARG A 122 11.04 3.72 -2.24
CA ARG A 122 12.49 3.82 -2.01
C ARG A 122 12.85 3.90 -0.52
N ILE A 123 12.04 3.25 0.32
CA ILE A 123 12.32 3.10 1.74
C ILE A 123 13.26 1.91 1.90
N GLU A 124 14.36 2.13 2.60
CA GLU A 124 15.33 1.09 2.92
C GLU A 124 14.79 0.18 4.02
N VAL A 125 14.81 -1.13 3.74
CA VAL A 125 14.32 -2.18 4.63
C VAL A 125 15.42 -3.22 4.80
N PHE A 126 15.59 -3.72 6.02
CA PHE A 126 16.61 -4.70 6.37
C PHE A 126 15.97 -5.90 7.04
N GLU A 127 16.56 -7.08 6.90
CA GLU A 127 16.13 -8.24 7.68
C GLU A 127 16.66 -8.15 9.11
N VAL A 128 15.87 -8.62 10.08
CA VAL A 128 16.36 -8.83 11.45
C VAL A 128 17.30 -10.05 11.46
N LYS A 129 18.48 -9.94 12.08
CA LYS A 129 19.49 -11.02 12.12
C LYS A 129 19.66 -11.66 13.49
N ALA A 130 19.25 -10.98 14.54
CA ALA A 130 19.21 -11.52 15.88
C ALA A 130 17.82 -11.31 16.50
N PRO A 131 17.33 -12.30 17.27
CA PRO A 131 16.01 -12.20 17.88
C PRO A 131 15.94 -10.99 18.81
N ILE A 132 14.84 -10.26 18.74
CA ILE A 132 14.59 -9.10 19.59
C ILE A 132 13.20 -9.14 20.20
N GLN A 133 13.11 -8.68 21.45
CA GLN A 133 11.85 -8.46 22.13
C GLN A 133 11.65 -6.96 22.36
N ALA A 134 10.54 -6.43 21.86
CA ALA A 134 10.20 -5.02 21.95
C ALA A 134 8.68 -4.88 22.14
N ASN A 135 8.27 -4.06 23.12
CA ASN A 135 6.86 -3.83 23.44
C ASN A 135 6.01 -5.11 23.59
N GLY A 136 6.57 -6.14 24.24
CA GLY A 136 5.92 -7.44 24.43
C GLY A 136 5.85 -8.34 23.20
N LEU A 137 6.29 -7.87 22.03
CA LEU A 137 6.37 -8.62 20.78
C LEU A 137 7.76 -9.24 20.60
N ARG A 138 7.82 -10.40 19.95
CA ARG A 138 9.06 -11.11 19.63
C ARG A 138 9.26 -11.17 18.13
N PHE A 139 10.42 -10.73 17.67
CA PHE A 139 10.80 -10.69 16.27
C PHE A 139 11.98 -11.62 16.03
N GLU A 140 11.78 -12.60 15.15
CA GLU A 140 12.76 -13.63 14.81
C GLU A 140 13.44 -13.33 13.46
N PRO A 141 14.72 -13.71 13.30
CA PRO A 141 15.38 -13.73 12.01
C PRO A 141 14.64 -14.62 10.99
N GLY A 142 14.69 -14.28 9.70
CA GLY A 142 13.96 -15.00 8.65
C GLY A 142 12.46 -14.65 8.53
N ALA A 143 11.89 -13.98 9.53
CA ALA A 143 10.45 -13.69 9.58
C ALA A 143 10.12 -12.24 9.97
N SER A 144 11.15 -11.41 10.20
CA SER A 144 11.00 -10.03 10.68
C SER A 144 11.92 -9.09 9.92
N TRP A 145 11.45 -7.86 9.76
CA TRP A 145 12.13 -6.80 9.04
C TRP A 145 12.17 -5.53 9.86
N GLN A 146 13.15 -4.69 9.58
CA GLN A 146 13.32 -3.40 10.22
C GLN A 146 13.49 -2.28 9.19
N VAL A 147 12.99 -1.09 9.54
CA VAL A 147 13.03 0.12 8.73
C VAL A 147 13.68 1.22 9.55
N PRO A 148 14.96 1.53 9.31
CA PRO A 148 15.63 2.65 9.98
C PRO A 148 14.91 3.96 9.71
N LEU A 149 14.84 4.83 10.70
CA LEU A 149 14.22 6.15 10.54
C LEU A 149 15.16 7.17 9.87
N GLU A 150 16.48 7.01 10.01
CA GLU A 150 17.47 7.91 9.42
C GLU A 150 17.66 7.65 7.91
N GLN A 151 16.68 8.08 7.12
CA GLN A 151 16.70 8.04 5.65
C GLN A 151 15.89 9.20 5.08
N ALA A 152 16.04 9.48 3.78
CA ALA A 152 15.37 10.62 3.13
C ALA A 152 13.83 10.58 3.27
N GLN A 153 13.26 9.38 3.36
CA GLN A 153 11.81 9.17 3.48
C GLN A 153 11.29 9.25 4.93
N TYR A 154 12.02 9.84 5.86
CA TYR A 154 11.64 9.91 7.28
C TYR A 154 10.18 10.32 7.52
N PRO A 155 9.65 11.42 6.93
CA PRO A 155 8.27 11.83 7.16
C PRO A 155 7.27 10.79 6.65
N LEU A 156 7.52 10.24 5.47
CA LEU A 156 6.68 9.19 4.90
C LEU A 156 6.69 7.91 5.76
N ILE A 157 7.84 7.49 6.28
CA ILE A 157 7.94 6.31 7.15
C ILE A 157 7.13 6.53 8.43
N ARG A 158 7.24 7.71 9.04
CA ARG A 158 6.42 8.08 10.21
C ARG A 158 4.94 7.94 9.86
N THR A 159 4.48 8.56 8.77
CA THR A 159 3.07 8.46 8.34
C THR A 159 2.61 7.02 8.05
N ILE A 160 3.46 6.18 7.46
CA ILE A 160 3.12 4.78 7.15
C ILE A 160 2.86 3.97 8.42
N PHE A 161 3.71 4.14 9.45
CA PHE A 161 3.73 3.27 10.62
C PHE A 161 3.02 3.85 11.85
N GLU A 162 2.90 5.16 11.98
CA GLU A 162 2.32 5.76 13.17
C GLU A 162 0.81 5.56 13.26
N SER A 163 0.35 5.35 14.48
CA SER A 163 -1.06 5.40 14.84
C SER A 163 -1.32 6.75 15.48
N VAL A 164 -2.17 7.55 14.84
CA VAL A 164 -2.61 8.85 15.38
C VAL A 164 -3.98 8.66 16.01
N ASP A 165 -4.05 8.82 17.32
CA ASP A 165 -5.26 8.63 18.14
C ASP A 165 -5.79 9.94 18.76
N GLN A 166 -5.02 11.04 18.65
CA GLN A 166 -5.38 12.36 19.13
C GLN A 166 -5.41 13.35 17.98
N PHE A 167 -6.52 14.07 17.86
CA PHE A 167 -6.74 15.08 16.82
C PHE A 167 -7.04 16.42 17.48
N PRO A 168 -6.48 17.53 16.95
CA PRO A 168 -6.71 18.87 17.48
C PRO A 168 -8.16 19.35 17.24
N ASP A 169 -8.77 18.95 16.12
CA ASP A 169 -10.14 19.31 15.78
C ASP A 169 -11.08 18.10 15.72
N SER A 170 -12.35 18.35 16.05
CA SER A 170 -13.42 17.34 16.12
C SER A 170 -14.21 17.18 14.81
N ILE A 171 -13.94 18.04 13.81
CA ILE A 171 -14.61 18.03 12.51
C ILE A 171 -13.91 16.99 11.64
N PHE A 172 -14.22 15.73 11.90
CA PHE A 172 -13.59 14.60 11.22
C PHE A 172 -14.25 14.36 9.86
N TYR A 173 -13.46 14.26 8.79
CA TYR A 173 -13.94 13.69 7.54
C TYR A 173 -13.98 12.16 7.66
N ASP A 174 -14.82 11.49 6.85
CA ASP A 174 -14.96 10.02 6.79
C ASP A 174 -13.69 9.26 6.33
N ILE A 175 -12.55 9.94 6.20
CA ILE A 175 -11.30 9.39 5.68
C ILE A 175 -10.14 9.75 6.62
N SER A 176 -9.94 8.93 7.66
CA SER A 176 -8.69 8.90 8.41
C SER A 176 -7.65 8.03 7.70
N ALA A 177 -6.37 8.41 7.78
CA ALA A 177 -5.29 7.52 7.38
C ALA A 177 -5.32 6.22 8.20
N TRP A 178 -5.36 5.10 7.48
CA TRP A 178 -5.14 3.80 8.09
C TRP A 178 -3.65 3.57 8.23
N THR A 179 -3.21 3.30 9.47
CA THR A 179 -1.86 2.83 9.76
C THR A 179 -1.61 1.56 8.96
N LEU A 180 -0.70 1.64 7.98
CA LEU A 180 -0.55 0.60 6.96
C LEU A 180 -0.16 -0.77 7.53
N PRO A 181 0.73 -0.89 8.53
CA PRO A 181 0.98 -2.16 9.18
C PRO A 181 -0.29 -2.87 9.67
N LEU A 182 -1.27 -2.13 10.19
CA LEU A 182 -2.55 -2.70 10.61
C LEU A 182 -3.39 -3.20 9.43
N ALA A 183 -3.41 -2.47 8.32
CA ALA A 183 -4.09 -2.88 7.08
C ALA A 183 -3.51 -4.18 6.49
N PHE A 184 -2.21 -4.41 6.68
CA PHE A 184 -1.52 -5.65 6.31
C PHE A 184 -1.56 -6.71 7.43
N GLN A 185 -2.23 -6.44 8.56
CA GLN A 185 -2.31 -7.32 9.73
C GLN A 185 -0.91 -7.77 10.20
N LEU A 186 0.01 -6.80 10.30
CA LEU A 186 1.37 -6.99 10.78
C LEU A 186 1.47 -6.74 12.28
N GLN A 187 2.40 -7.44 12.93
CA GLN A 187 2.90 -7.05 14.24
C GLN A 187 4.04 -6.06 14.01
N TYR A 188 4.05 -4.93 14.72
CA TYR A 188 5.06 -3.90 14.53
C TYR A 188 5.24 -3.06 15.79
N THR A 189 6.42 -2.45 15.96
CA THR A 189 6.71 -1.51 17.05
C THR A 189 7.93 -0.66 16.72
N LEU A 190 8.08 0.47 17.42
CA LEU A 190 9.31 1.26 17.41
C LEU A 190 10.40 0.55 18.19
N LEU A 191 11.64 0.76 17.76
CA LEU A 191 12.86 0.36 18.41
C LEU A 191 13.67 1.59 18.83
N ASP A 192 14.03 1.64 20.10
CA ASP A 192 14.98 2.61 20.60
C ASP A 192 16.41 2.31 20.09
N LYS A 193 17.37 3.17 20.44
CA LYS A 193 18.78 3.02 20.03
C LYS A 193 19.43 1.71 20.50
N ASN A 194 19.08 1.19 21.67
CA ASN A 194 19.66 -0.03 22.22
C ASN A 194 19.05 -1.26 21.55
N GLN A 195 17.72 -1.28 21.41
CA GLN A 195 16.98 -2.31 20.71
C GLN A 195 17.40 -2.39 19.24
N TRP A 196 17.48 -1.28 18.53
CA TRP A 196 17.93 -1.25 17.14
C TRP A 196 19.35 -1.80 16.96
N LYS A 197 20.26 -1.63 17.92
CA LYS A 197 21.59 -2.23 17.85
C LYS A 197 21.58 -3.75 18.04
N GLN A 198 20.58 -4.29 18.73
CA GLN A 198 20.49 -5.73 19.04
C GLN A 198 20.03 -6.54 17.83
N THR A 199 19.31 -5.96 16.87
CA THR A 199 18.78 -6.69 15.70
C THR A 199 19.85 -7.20 14.73
N GLY A 200 21.10 -6.74 14.89
CA GLY A 200 22.21 -7.04 13.98
C GLY A 200 22.27 -6.06 12.80
N LYS A 201 23.41 -6.05 12.09
CA LYS A 201 23.64 -5.17 10.93
C LYS A 201 23.76 -6.00 9.66
N GLU A 202 22.85 -5.76 8.71
CA GLU A 202 23.18 -5.94 7.30
C GLU A 202 23.71 -4.61 6.78
N ASP A 203 24.82 -4.65 6.03
CA ASP A 203 25.43 -3.43 5.47
C ASP A 203 24.64 -2.89 4.26
N ARG A 204 23.65 -3.65 3.76
CA ARG A 204 22.88 -3.29 2.56
C ARG A 204 21.40 -3.57 2.76
N PRO A 205 20.51 -2.67 2.28
CA PRO A 205 19.08 -2.89 2.33
C PRO A 205 18.68 -4.01 1.37
N ILE A 206 17.51 -4.58 1.63
CA ILE A 206 16.82 -5.48 0.71
C ILE A 206 16.49 -4.70 -0.56
N VAL A 207 16.87 -5.24 -1.71
CA VAL A 207 16.63 -4.62 -3.03
C VAL A 207 15.37 -5.12 -3.72
N ALA A 208 14.85 -6.26 -3.26
CA ALA A 208 13.60 -6.85 -3.73
C ALA A 208 13.03 -7.72 -2.61
N ALA A 209 11.71 -7.65 -2.41
CA ALA A 209 11.06 -8.60 -1.51
C ALA A 209 11.31 -10.01 -2.04
N ALA A 210 11.87 -10.88 -1.21
CA ALA A 210 12.16 -12.25 -1.60
C ALA A 210 10.84 -12.89 -2.06
N ARG A 211 10.74 -13.17 -3.38
CA ARG A 211 9.75 -14.11 -3.87
C ARG A 211 10.06 -15.42 -3.17
N ALA A 212 9.03 -16.11 -2.69
CA ALA A 212 9.22 -17.51 -2.35
C ALA A 212 9.94 -18.13 -3.54
N ALA A 213 11.09 -18.77 -3.28
CA ALA A 213 11.77 -19.51 -4.33
C ALA A 213 10.70 -20.36 -5.01
N ASN A 214 10.80 -20.58 -6.33
CA ASN A 214 10.04 -21.64 -6.97
C ASN A 214 10.54 -22.96 -6.36
N THR A 215 10.13 -23.25 -5.13
CA THR A 215 10.30 -24.52 -4.49
C THR A 215 9.54 -25.46 -5.38
N LYS A 216 10.27 -26.40 -5.97
CA LYS A 216 9.64 -27.54 -6.61
C LYS A 216 8.70 -28.14 -5.57
N VAL A 217 7.41 -27.99 -5.80
CA VAL A 217 6.40 -28.67 -5.00
C VAL A 217 6.61 -30.15 -5.29
N GLU A 218 6.95 -30.91 -4.26
CA GLU A 218 7.07 -32.36 -4.39
C GLU A 218 5.70 -32.94 -4.73
N TYR A 219 5.65 -33.83 -5.72
CA TYR A 219 4.39 -34.42 -6.14
C TYR A 219 3.87 -35.38 -5.07
N SER A 220 2.73 -35.04 -4.46
CA SER A 220 1.98 -35.96 -3.61
C SER A 220 1.09 -36.85 -4.46
N SER A 221 1.14 -38.16 -4.21
CA SER A 221 0.26 -39.14 -4.86
C SER A 221 -1.17 -39.16 -4.29
N TYR A 222 -1.41 -38.47 -3.17
CA TYR A 222 -2.69 -38.52 -2.46
C TYR A 222 -3.36 -37.15 -2.34
N ALA A 223 -2.75 -36.21 -1.60
CA ALA A 223 -3.31 -34.89 -1.36
C ALA A 223 -2.22 -33.88 -0.99
N TYR A 224 -2.54 -32.58 -1.17
CA TYR A 224 -1.75 -31.47 -0.68
C TYR A 224 -2.48 -30.81 0.50
N LEU A 225 -1.73 -30.43 1.53
CA LEU A 225 -2.23 -29.59 2.61
C LEU A 225 -1.77 -28.16 2.35
N LEU A 226 -2.74 -27.25 2.20
CA LEU A 226 -2.49 -25.82 2.04
C LEU A 226 -2.95 -25.11 3.32
N PRO A 227 -2.05 -24.50 4.11
CA PRO A 227 -2.45 -23.64 5.21
C PRO A 227 -3.29 -22.49 4.68
N TRP A 228 -4.47 -22.26 5.27
CA TRP A 228 -5.35 -21.17 4.85
C TRP A 228 -4.95 -19.81 5.44
N THR A 229 -3.89 -19.77 6.25
CA THR A 229 -3.39 -18.54 6.87
C THR A 229 -2.65 -17.65 5.88
N ASP A 230 -2.10 -18.19 4.80
CA ASP A 230 -1.39 -17.41 3.78
C ASP A 230 -2.38 -16.66 2.85
N TYR A 231 -2.10 -15.39 2.61
CA TYR A 231 -2.90 -14.48 1.78
C TYR A 231 -3.19 -15.04 0.37
N TYR A 232 -2.25 -15.80 -0.21
CA TYR A 232 -2.41 -16.39 -1.54
C TYR A 232 -3.09 -17.77 -1.54
N ALA A 233 -3.49 -18.31 -0.39
CA ALA A 233 -4.14 -19.62 -0.31
C ALA A 233 -5.42 -19.73 -1.18
N PRO A 234 -6.34 -18.74 -1.20
CA PRO A 234 -7.51 -18.79 -2.08
C PRO A 234 -7.14 -18.77 -3.57
N LYS A 235 -6.13 -17.99 -3.95
CA LYS A 235 -5.63 -17.92 -5.32
C LYS A 235 -5.02 -19.26 -5.76
N ALA A 236 -4.24 -19.88 -4.89
CA ALA A 236 -3.66 -21.20 -5.16
C ALA A 236 -4.76 -22.26 -5.37
N LEU A 237 -5.77 -22.29 -4.49
CA LEU A 237 -6.91 -23.20 -4.65
C LEU A 237 -7.65 -23.00 -5.97
N TYR A 238 -7.94 -21.74 -6.34
CA TYR A 238 -8.59 -21.42 -7.61
C TYR A 238 -7.79 -21.94 -8.82
N LEU A 239 -6.49 -21.69 -8.85
CA LEU A 239 -5.62 -22.15 -9.95
C LEU A 239 -5.56 -23.68 -10.04
N ILE A 240 -5.55 -24.38 -8.91
CA ILE A 240 -5.60 -25.85 -8.86
C ILE A 240 -6.94 -26.36 -9.42
N GLN A 241 -8.06 -25.77 -8.99
CA GLN A 241 -9.40 -26.14 -9.47
C GLN A 241 -9.56 -25.90 -10.97
N GLN A 242 -9.07 -24.76 -11.48
CA GLN A 242 -9.13 -24.43 -12.90
C GLN A 242 -8.38 -25.46 -13.76
N LYS A 243 -7.17 -25.87 -13.34
CA LYS A 243 -6.40 -26.91 -14.04
C LYS A 243 -7.06 -28.28 -13.97
N ALA A 244 -7.62 -28.65 -12.81
CA ALA A 244 -8.35 -29.91 -12.65
C ALA A 244 -9.58 -29.97 -13.56
N SER A 245 -10.33 -28.87 -13.69
CA SER A 245 -11.48 -28.78 -14.60
C SER A 245 -11.08 -28.86 -16.08
N ALA A 246 -9.95 -28.25 -16.46
CA ALA A 246 -9.42 -28.34 -17.82
C ALA A 246 -9.01 -29.77 -18.20
N GLN A 247 -8.45 -30.54 -17.26
CA GLN A 247 -8.10 -31.96 -17.47
C GLN A 247 -9.31 -32.90 -17.48
N ARG A 248 -10.45 -32.47 -16.91
CA ARG A 248 -11.71 -33.24 -16.91
C ARG A 248 -12.60 -32.97 -18.13
N SER A 249 -12.24 -32.01 -18.99
CA SER A 249 -12.96 -31.80 -20.24
C SER A 249 -12.63 -32.96 -21.19
N PRO A 250 -13.62 -33.74 -21.67
CA PRO A 250 -13.34 -34.82 -22.60
C PRO A 250 -12.75 -34.24 -23.90
N PRO A 251 -11.82 -34.93 -24.58
CA PRO A 251 -11.46 -34.55 -25.94
C PRO A 251 -12.75 -34.51 -26.77
N SER A 252 -12.88 -33.50 -27.64
CA SER A 252 -14.05 -33.31 -28.51
C SER A 252 -14.51 -34.65 -29.10
N PRO A 253 -15.82 -34.91 -29.19
CA PRO A 253 -16.29 -36.18 -29.71
C PRO A 253 -15.86 -36.31 -31.17
N SER A 254 -14.87 -37.16 -31.44
CA SER A 254 -14.67 -37.70 -32.79
C SER A 254 -15.96 -38.38 -33.21
N PRO A 255 -16.44 -38.21 -34.45
CA PRO A 255 -17.68 -38.84 -34.89
C PRO A 255 -17.41 -40.34 -35.06
N MET A 256 -17.64 -41.12 -34.02
CA MET A 256 -17.63 -42.57 -34.07
C MET A 256 -19.00 -43.09 -33.61
N SER A 257 -19.59 -43.82 -34.54
CA SER A 257 -20.88 -44.50 -34.53
C SER A 257 -21.25 -45.15 -33.19
N GLY A 258 -22.55 -45.15 -32.93
CA GLY A 258 -23.19 -45.50 -31.66
C GLY A 258 -22.75 -46.82 -31.03
N ALA A 259 -22.56 -46.76 -29.71
CA ALA A 259 -22.96 -47.80 -28.77
C ALA A 259 -23.11 -47.14 -27.39
N ALA A 260 -24.28 -47.32 -26.78
CA ALA A 260 -24.62 -46.82 -25.45
C ALA A 260 -23.72 -47.45 -24.37
N LEU A 261 -23.35 -46.68 -23.34
CA LEU A 261 -22.98 -47.22 -22.02
C LEU A 261 -23.20 -46.18 -20.92
N SER A 262 -23.55 -46.74 -19.76
CA SER A 262 -24.30 -46.17 -18.64
C SER A 262 -23.65 -45.01 -17.88
N THR A 263 -24.51 -44.12 -17.41
CA THR A 263 -24.29 -43.13 -16.36
C THR A 263 -23.71 -43.74 -15.08
N VAL A 264 -22.59 -43.18 -14.60
CA VAL A 264 -22.13 -43.31 -13.21
C VAL A 264 -22.09 -41.91 -12.62
N GLU A 265 -22.88 -41.68 -11.56
CA GLU A 265 -22.93 -40.43 -10.82
C GLU A 265 -21.60 -40.09 -10.13
N PRO A 266 -21.26 -38.79 -9.98
CA PRO A 266 -20.03 -38.37 -9.33
C PRO A 266 -20.18 -38.29 -7.80
N SER A 267 -19.56 -39.23 -7.08
CA SER A 267 -19.45 -39.19 -5.62
C SER A 267 -18.31 -38.27 -5.15
N SER A 268 -18.72 -37.11 -4.62
CA SER A 268 -18.14 -36.36 -3.49
C SER A 268 -16.63 -36.06 -3.43
N PHE A 269 -16.25 -34.82 -3.79
CA PHE A 269 -15.17 -34.11 -3.09
C PHE A 269 -15.79 -33.36 -1.89
N ARG A 270 -15.64 -33.89 -0.67
CA ARG A 270 -15.96 -33.15 0.56
C ARG A 270 -14.70 -32.48 1.10
N CYS A 271 -14.62 -31.17 0.98
CA CYS A 271 -13.69 -30.35 1.76
C CYS A 271 -14.21 -30.31 3.21
N LYS A 272 -13.55 -31.00 4.13
CA LYS A 272 -13.82 -30.86 5.57
C LYS A 272 -12.96 -29.74 6.12
N THR A 273 -13.54 -28.56 6.28
CA THR A 273 -13.01 -27.51 7.16
C THR A 273 -13.36 -27.89 8.60
N ARG A 274 -12.36 -28.16 9.45
CA ARG A 274 -12.55 -28.14 10.91
C ARG A 274 -12.59 -26.68 11.34
N ARG A 275 -13.64 -26.30 12.07
CA ARG A 275 -13.72 -25.05 12.84
C ARG A 275 -12.73 -25.11 14.00
#